data_AF-A0A8J5JSY6-F1
#
_entry.id   AF-A0A8J5JSY6-F1
#
_cell.length_a   1.000
_cell.length_b   1.000
_cell.length_c   1.000
_cell.angle_alpha   90.00
_cell.angle_beta   90.00
_cell.angle_gamma   90.00
#
_symmetry.space_group_name_H-M   'P 1'
#
loop_
_entity.id
_entity.type
_entity.pdbx_description
1 polymer ?
#
loop_
_entity_poly.entity_id
_entity_poly.type
_entity_poly.pdbx_seq_one_letter_code
_entity_poly.pdbx_strand_id
1 'polypeptide(L)'
;MLDGPAVVEMFKPGGSRTFQEYSTVVFIPYIESQLEYRSRLDLVWDCYLKSGSLKATVRCNHGKGIRRRVTASGPLPSNWQNFLRNSDNKEELFSFLSEQLVVKESKQLVLTVPPRKDTANLAPCNHEEADTRMMVHAADALECGHR
;
A
#
# COMPACT_ATOMS: atom_id res chain seq x y z
N MET A 1 8.22 9.96 1.67
CA MET A 1 7.43 8.95 0.92
C MET A 1 7.74 7.58 1.50
N LEU A 2 6.80 6.64 1.41
CA LEU A 2 6.97 5.26 1.86
C LEU A 2 6.60 4.28 0.75
N ASP A 3 7.40 3.23 0.64
CA ASP A 3 7.09 2.02 -0.12
C ASP A 3 6.12 1.16 0.72
N GLY A 4 4.84 1.16 0.35
CA GLY A 4 3.77 0.46 1.05
C GLY A 4 3.99 -1.05 1.15
N PRO A 5 4.31 -1.77 0.04
CA PRO A 5 4.70 -3.17 0.09
C PRO A 5 5.83 -3.44 1.09
N ALA A 6 6.89 -2.63 1.10
CA ALA A 6 7.99 -2.80 2.04
C ALA A 6 7.54 -2.60 3.51
N VAL A 7 6.66 -1.63 3.77
CA VAL A 7 6.07 -1.42 5.11
C VAL A 7 5.27 -2.65 5.55
N VAL A 8 4.44 -3.22 4.68
CA VAL A 8 3.62 -4.41 4.96
C VAL A 8 4.48 -5.67 5.18
N GLU A 9 5.62 -5.77 4.50
CA GLU A 9 6.59 -6.85 4.69
C GLU A 9 7.35 -6.72 6.02
N MET A 10 7.71 -5.49 6.40
CA MET A 10 8.43 -5.19 7.64
C MET A 10 7.54 -5.36 8.88
N PHE A 11 6.30 -4.84 8.84
CA PHE A 11 5.37 -4.88 9.96
C PHE A 11 4.40 -6.05 9.85
N LYS A 12 4.86 -7.21 10.34
CA LYS A 12 4.06 -8.42 10.42
C LYS A 12 2.90 -8.24 11.43
N PRO A 13 1.77 -8.95 11.25
CA PRO A 13 0.60 -8.78 12.11
C PRO A 13 0.80 -9.17 13.58
N GLY A 14 1.88 -9.89 13.92
CA GLY A 14 2.20 -10.25 15.31
C GLY A 14 1.06 -11.02 15.98
N GLY A 15 0.49 -10.43 17.05
CA GLY A 15 -0.62 -11.01 17.80
C GLY A 15 -2.02 -10.72 17.25
N SER A 16 -2.15 -9.91 16.20
CA SER A 16 -3.45 -9.57 15.61
C SER A 16 -4.13 -10.83 15.05
N ARG A 17 -5.45 -10.91 15.23
CA ARG A 17 -6.27 -12.05 14.79
C ARG A 17 -7.00 -11.74 13.49
N THR A 18 -7.37 -10.49 13.25
CA THR A 18 -8.11 -10.05 12.06
C THR A 18 -7.39 -8.95 11.30
N PHE A 19 -7.77 -8.74 10.03
CA PHE A 19 -7.23 -7.64 9.23
C PHE A 19 -7.55 -6.27 9.83
N GLN A 20 -8.73 -6.10 10.46
CA GLN A 20 -9.08 -4.89 11.19
C GLN A 20 -8.16 -4.65 12.39
N GLU A 21 -7.84 -5.69 13.15
CA GLU A 21 -6.94 -5.56 14.29
C GLU A 21 -5.51 -5.23 13.83
N TYR A 22 -5.06 -5.84 12.73
CA TYR A 22 -3.79 -5.49 12.11
C TYR A 22 -3.74 -4.03 11.67
N SER A 23 -4.80 -3.53 11.02
CA SER A 23 -4.83 -2.13 10.57
C SER A 23 -4.77 -1.17 11.75
N THR A 24 -5.55 -1.40 12.81
CA THR A 24 -5.67 -0.47 13.95
C THR A 24 -4.51 -0.55 14.93
N VAL A 25 -3.94 -1.73 15.16
CA VAL A 25 -2.91 -1.94 16.20
C VAL A 25 -1.50 -1.78 15.64
N VAL A 26 -1.28 -2.09 14.36
CA VAL A 26 0.06 -2.14 13.77
C VAL A 26 0.23 -1.08 12.68
N PHE A 27 -0.60 -1.14 11.64
CA PHE A 27 -0.35 -0.39 10.42
C PHE A 27 -0.63 1.12 10.58
N ILE A 28 -1.83 1.51 11.03
CA ILE A 28 -2.21 2.91 11.19
C ILE A 28 -1.29 3.64 12.17
N PRO A 29 -0.99 3.11 13.38
CA PRO A 29 -0.10 3.80 14.32
C PRO A 29 1.28 4.09 13.73
N TYR A 30 1.82 3.17 12.91
CA TYR A 30 3.08 3.42 12.21
C TYR A 30 2.95 4.57 11.20
N ILE A 31 1.94 4.56 10.34
CA ILE A 31 1.73 5.63 9.36
C ILE A 31 1.52 6.99 10.04
N GLU A 32 0.75 7.04 11.13
CA GLU A 32 0.54 8.25 11.91
C GLU A 32 1.82 8.77 12.57
N SER A 33 2.69 7.88 13.07
CA SER A 33 4.01 8.28 13.60
C SER A 33 4.89 8.90 12.53
N GLN A 34 4.81 8.42 11.28
CA GLN A 34 5.55 9.00 10.16
C GLN A 34 5.01 10.39 9.76
N LEU A 35 3.74 10.66 10.06
CA LEU A 35 3.12 11.96 9.88
C LEU A 35 3.43 12.94 11.01
N GLU A 36 3.88 12.51 12.19
CA GLU A 36 4.05 13.38 13.37
C GLU A 36 4.84 14.66 13.08
N TYR A 37 5.97 14.53 12.37
CA TYR A 37 6.90 15.62 12.04
C TYR A 37 6.84 16.07 10.58
N ARG A 38 5.87 15.57 9.79
CA ARG A 38 5.79 15.83 8.34
C ARG A 38 4.45 16.42 7.97
N SER A 39 4.46 17.43 7.10
CA SER A 39 3.24 18.05 6.55
C SER A 39 2.58 17.20 5.47
N ARG A 40 3.38 16.38 4.77
CA ARG A 40 2.94 15.47 3.72
C ARG A 40 3.58 14.09 3.84
N LEU A 41 2.79 13.04 3.62
CA LEU A 41 3.25 11.66 3.48
C LEU A 41 2.62 11.03 2.23
N ASP A 42 3.46 10.53 1.34
CA ASP A 42 3.03 9.75 0.19
C ASP A 42 3.25 8.27 0.50
N LEU A 43 2.16 7.50 0.49
CA LEU A 43 2.17 6.05 0.63
C LEU A 43 1.93 5.44 -0.75
N VAL A 44 2.98 4.82 -1.27
CA VAL A 44 3.04 4.31 -2.64
C VAL A 44 2.88 2.80 -2.61
N TRP A 45 1.85 2.30 -3.28
CA TRP A 45 1.54 0.88 -3.42
C TRP A 45 1.94 0.36 -4.79
N ASP A 46 2.17 -0.94 -4.89
CA ASP A 46 2.22 -1.62 -6.20
C ASP A 46 0.86 -1.51 -6.90
N CYS A 47 0.88 -1.44 -8.23
CA CYS A 47 -0.28 -1.58 -9.09
C CYS A 47 -0.07 -2.78 -10.02
N TYR A 48 -0.74 -3.89 -9.73
CA TYR A 48 -0.63 -5.11 -10.52
C TYR A 48 -1.57 -5.05 -11.73
N LEU A 49 -1.05 -4.58 -12.86
CA LEU A 49 -1.79 -4.57 -14.12
C LEU A 49 -2.06 -6.01 -14.59
N LYS A 50 -3.34 -6.35 -14.80
CA LYS A 50 -3.78 -7.70 -15.19
C LYS A 50 -3.63 -7.96 -16.69
N SER A 51 -3.69 -6.92 -17.51
CA SER A 51 -3.49 -6.98 -18.96
C SER A 51 -2.34 -6.08 -19.38
N GLY A 52 -1.60 -6.48 -20.42
CA GLY A 52 -0.46 -5.71 -20.96
C GLY A 52 0.82 -5.72 -20.13
N SER A 53 0.82 -6.38 -18.97
CA SER A 53 1.99 -6.51 -18.10
C SER A 53 2.90 -7.66 -18.54
N LEU A 54 4.14 -7.34 -18.91
CA LEU A 54 5.20 -8.34 -19.11
C LEU A 54 5.55 -9.09 -17.81
N LYS A 55 5.33 -8.46 -16.66
CA LYS A 55 5.62 -9.03 -15.33
C LYS A 55 4.49 -9.92 -14.81
N ALA A 56 3.25 -9.79 -15.33
CA ALA A 56 2.13 -10.63 -14.92
C ALA A 56 2.42 -12.14 -15.10
N THR A 57 3.01 -12.54 -16.24
CA THR A 57 3.36 -13.95 -16.49
C THR A 57 4.40 -14.47 -15.49
N VAL A 58 5.41 -13.66 -15.16
CA VAL A 58 6.44 -14.04 -14.17
C VAL A 58 5.83 -14.16 -12.77
N ARG A 59 4.93 -13.24 -12.38
CA ARG A 59 4.20 -13.30 -11.10
C ARG A 59 3.31 -14.53 -10.99
N CYS A 60 2.62 -14.90 -12.07
CA CYS A 60 1.86 -16.15 -12.13
C CYS A 60 2.74 -17.39 -11.90
N ASN A 61 4.00 -17.36 -12.36
CA ASN A 61 4.95 -18.48 -12.27
C ASN A 61 5.69 -18.55 -10.92
N HIS A 62 5.87 -17.44 -10.21
CA HIS A 62 6.52 -17.39 -8.88
C HIS A 62 5.73 -18.07 -7.76
N GLY A 63 4.55 -18.59 -8.07
CA GLY A 63 3.74 -19.42 -7.19
C GLY A 63 2.46 -18.71 -6.76
N LYS A 64 1.33 -19.37 -6.96
CA LYS A 64 0.06 -18.94 -6.40
C LYS A 64 0.08 -19.26 -4.91
N GLY A 65 0.52 -18.31 -4.09
CA GLY A 65 0.24 -18.35 -2.65
C GLY A 65 -1.26 -18.59 -2.43
N ILE A 66 -1.64 -19.13 -1.26
CA ILE A 66 -3.05 -19.46 -0.99
C ILE A 66 -3.88 -18.16 -1.07
N ARG A 67 -4.82 -18.11 -2.02
CA ARG A 67 -5.75 -16.99 -2.13
C ARG A 67 -6.60 -16.93 -0.88
N ARG A 68 -6.65 -15.76 -0.24
CA ARG A 68 -7.48 -15.50 0.92
C ARG A 68 -8.05 -14.09 0.78
N ARG A 69 -9.38 -14.02 0.79
CA ARG A 69 -10.07 -12.74 0.74
C ARG A 69 -9.75 -11.89 1.97
N VAL A 70 -9.51 -10.61 1.77
CA VAL A 70 -9.31 -9.64 2.85
C VAL A 70 -10.66 -9.04 3.24
N THR A 71 -11.06 -9.27 4.48
CA THR A 71 -12.25 -8.63 5.08
C THR A 71 -11.89 -8.18 6.50
N ALA A 72 -12.53 -7.12 6.99
CA ALA A 72 -12.22 -6.55 8.31
C ALA A 72 -12.23 -7.60 9.44
N SER A 73 -13.28 -8.43 9.51
CA SER A 73 -13.43 -9.51 10.50
C SER A 73 -12.77 -10.83 10.09
N GLY A 74 -12.20 -10.91 8.89
CA GLY A 74 -11.58 -12.12 8.37
C GLY A 74 -10.30 -12.49 9.15
N PRO A 75 -10.04 -13.78 9.40
CA PRO A 75 -8.86 -14.21 10.13
C PRO A 75 -7.59 -14.00 9.32
N LEU A 76 -6.56 -13.49 9.97
CA LEU A 76 -5.24 -13.32 9.37
C LEU A 76 -4.64 -14.69 8.97
N PRO A 77 -3.84 -14.72 7.89
CA PRO A 77 -3.13 -15.92 7.49
C PRO A 77 -2.02 -16.26 8.49
N SER A 78 -1.95 -17.52 8.89
CA SER A 78 -0.89 -18.02 9.77
C SER A 78 0.50 -17.89 9.15
N ASN A 79 0.59 -17.97 7.82
CA ASN A 79 1.82 -17.73 7.06
C ASN A 79 1.69 -16.43 6.25
N TRP A 80 2.08 -15.32 6.86
CA TRP A 80 2.05 -13.98 6.24
C TRP A 80 2.87 -13.91 4.95
N GLN A 81 4.07 -14.51 4.95
CA GLN A 81 4.95 -14.49 3.78
C GLN A 81 4.32 -15.20 2.58
N ASN A 82 3.68 -16.35 2.81
CA ASN A 82 3.00 -17.08 1.74
C ASN A 82 1.74 -16.35 1.27
N PHE A 83 1.02 -15.68 2.17
CA PHE A 83 -0.11 -14.84 1.79
C PHE A 83 0.30 -13.70 0.86
N LEU A 84 1.42 -13.02 1.16
CA LEU A 84 1.97 -11.94 0.36
C LEU A 84 2.57 -12.39 -0.99
N ARG A 85 2.79 -13.68 -1.22
CA ARG A 85 3.21 -14.17 -2.55
C ARG A 85 2.11 -14.08 -3.61
N ASN A 86 0.85 -14.03 -3.19
CA ASN A 86 -0.28 -13.92 -4.11
C ASN A 86 -0.60 -12.45 -4.40
N SER A 87 -0.55 -12.06 -5.67
CA SER A 87 -0.79 -10.67 -6.09
C SER A 87 -2.21 -10.19 -5.78
N ASP A 88 -3.23 -11.05 -5.88
CA ASP A 88 -4.61 -10.68 -5.55
C ASP A 88 -4.77 -10.40 -4.05
N ASN A 89 -4.08 -11.17 -3.20
CA ASN A 89 -4.08 -10.94 -1.75
C ASN A 89 -3.45 -9.59 -1.42
N LYS A 90 -2.32 -9.26 -2.07
CA LYS A 90 -1.65 -7.97 -1.91
C LYS A 90 -2.55 -6.82 -2.39
N GLU A 91 -3.16 -6.96 -3.57
CA GLU A 91 -4.08 -5.97 -4.13
C GLU A 91 -5.25 -5.68 -3.16
N GLU A 92 -5.94 -6.73 -2.67
CA GLU A 92 -7.02 -6.57 -1.70
C GLU A 92 -6.54 -5.98 -0.36
N LEU A 93 -5.37 -6.40 0.13
CA LEU A 93 -4.81 -5.88 1.37
C LEU A 93 -4.48 -4.38 1.26
N PHE A 94 -3.84 -3.96 0.16
CA PHE A 94 -3.44 -2.56 -0.03
C PHE A 94 -4.66 -1.64 -0.16
N SER A 95 -5.69 -2.09 -0.88
CA SER A 95 -6.98 -1.39 -0.92
C SER A 95 -7.61 -1.30 0.47
N PHE A 96 -7.71 -2.41 1.19
CA PHE A 96 -8.27 -2.43 2.54
C PHE A 96 -7.53 -1.46 3.48
N LEU A 97 -6.19 -1.52 3.54
CA LEU A 97 -5.39 -0.64 4.41
C LEU A 97 -5.54 0.83 4.04
N SER A 98 -5.68 1.13 2.74
CA SER A 98 -5.90 2.50 2.25
C SER A 98 -7.27 3.05 2.68
N GLU A 99 -8.31 2.23 2.66
CA GLU A 99 -9.63 2.59 3.18
C GLU A 99 -9.65 2.83 4.69
N GLN A 100 -8.78 2.14 5.44
CA GLN A 100 -8.68 2.32 6.89
C GLN A 100 -7.95 3.60 7.30
N LEU A 101 -7.19 4.24 6.40
CA LEU A 101 -6.47 5.47 6.69
C LEU A 101 -7.42 6.68 6.62
N VAL A 102 -7.75 7.24 7.78
CA VAL A 102 -8.48 8.51 7.88
C VAL A 102 -7.48 9.66 7.83
N VAL A 103 -7.64 10.58 6.87
CA VAL A 103 -6.77 11.75 6.76
C VAL A 103 -7.11 12.75 7.86
N LYS A 104 -6.19 13.00 8.80
CA LYS A 104 -6.32 14.09 9.79
C LYS A 104 -6.30 15.44 9.07
N GLU A 105 -7.21 16.36 9.45
CA GLU A 105 -7.50 17.60 8.71
C GLU A 105 -6.30 18.52 8.43
N SER A 106 -5.23 18.42 9.23
CA SER A 106 -4.04 19.29 9.11
C SER A 106 -2.85 18.68 8.38
N LYS A 107 -2.92 17.41 7.93
CA LYS A 107 -1.79 16.72 7.27
C LYS A 107 -2.22 16.09 5.96
N GLN A 108 -1.35 16.19 4.95
CA GLN A 108 -1.63 15.62 3.64
C GLN A 108 -1.15 14.17 3.57
N LEU A 109 -2.07 13.24 3.36
CA LEU A 109 -1.77 11.86 3.02
C LEU A 109 -2.15 11.61 1.57
N VAL A 110 -1.16 11.28 0.74
CA VAL A 110 -1.35 10.94 -0.68
C VAL A 110 -1.24 9.43 -0.83
N LEU A 111 -2.32 8.82 -1.30
CA LEU A 111 -2.41 7.38 -1.54
C LEU A 111 -2.43 7.11 -3.04
N THR A 112 -1.69 6.09 -3.48
CA THR A 112 -1.67 5.73 -4.90
C THR A 112 -2.76 4.76 -5.35
N VAL A 113 -3.48 4.15 -4.41
CA VAL A 113 -4.68 3.33 -4.69
C VAL A 113 -5.91 4.08 -4.16
N PRO A 114 -7.12 3.78 -4.67
CA PRO A 114 -8.34 4.37 -4.15
C PRO A 114 -8.48 4.15 -2.63
N PRO A 115 -9.07 5.12 -1.89
CA PRO A 115 -9.58 6.41 -2.35
C PRO A 115 -8.44 7.42 -2.58
N ARG A 116 -8.28 7.89 -3.83
CA ARG A 116 -7.27 8.90 -4.20
C ARG A 116 -7.83 10.30 -3.93
N LYS A 117 -7.10 11.14 -3.19
CA LYS A 117 -7.22 12.60 -3.37
C LYS A 117 -6.65 12.95 -4.75
N ASP A 118 -7.18 13.97 -5.41
CA ASP A 118 -6.84 14.36 -6.79
C ASP A 118 -5.33 14.23 -7.09
N THR A 119 -5.01 13.40 -8.09
CA THR A 119 -3.63 13.03 -8.49
C THR A 119 -3.38 13.34 -9.97
N ALA A 120 -4.12 14.27 -10.57
CA ALA A 120 -3.98 14.62 -11.98
C ALA A 120 -2.53 14.97 -12.38
N ASN A 121 -1.78 15.62 -11.48
CA ASN A 121 -0.37 15.99 -11.69
C ASN A 121 0.58 14.77 -11.68
N LEU A 122 0.17 13.65 -11.09
CA LEU A 122 0.93 12.40 -11.09
C LEU A 122 0.67 11.58 -12.37
N ALA A 123 -0.13 12.07 -13.32
CA ALA A 123 -0.42 11.34 -14.55
C ALA A 123 0.63 11.58 -15.65
N PRO A 124 1.01 10.55 -16.45
CA PRO A 124 0.63 9.14 -16.32
C PRO A 124 1.59 8.36 -15.39
N CYS A 125 1.18 8.06 -14.16
CA CYS A 125 1.88 7.11 -13.28
C CYS A 125 1.38 5.69 -13.56
N ASN A 126 1.81 5.13 -14.70
CA ASN A 126 1.45 3.77 -15.17
C ASN A 126 2.45 2.69 -14.75
N HIS A 127 3.45 3.03 -13.93
CA HIS A 127 4.42 2.08 -13.40
C HIS A 127 3.75 1.11 -12.40
N GLU A 128 4.18 -0.15 -12.40
CA GLU A 128 3.57 -1.20 -11.58
C GLU A 128 4.15 -1.30 -10.17
N GLU A 129 5.43 -1.00 -9.98
CA GLU A 129 6.15 -1.25 -8.72
C GLU A 129 6.34 0.04 -7.93
N ALA A 130 6.14 -0.01 -6.62
CA ALA A 130 6.18 1.15 -5.75
C ALA A 130 7.50 1.94 -5.88
N ASP A 131 8.64 1.25 -5.96
CA ASP A 131 9.97 1.84 -6.11
C ASP A 131 10.10 2.76 -7.34
N THR A 132 9.61 2.34 -8.50
CA THR A 132 9.61 3.13 -9.74
C THR A 132 8.61 4.29 -9.67
N ARG A 133 7.49 4.08 -8.98
CA ARG A 133 6.47 5.12 -8.77
C ARG A 133 6.94 6.21 -7.80
N MET A 134 7.79 5.86 -6.82
CA MET A 134 8.34 6.84 -5.87
C MET A 134 9.06 8.00 -6.56
N MET A 135 9.67 7.78 -7.73
CA MET A 135 10.33 8.86 -8.48
C MET A 135 9.32 9.90 -9.02
N VAL A 136 8.13 9.46 -9.44
CA VAL A 136 7.06 10.37 -9.90
C VAL A 136 6.51 11.18 -8.72
N HIS A 137 6.34 10.52 -7.57
CA HIS A 137 5.91 11.19 -6.33
C HIS A 137 6.97 12.18 -5.80
N ALA A 138 8.26 11.88 -5.96
CA ALA A 138 9.33 12.80 -5.60
C ALA A 138 9.27 14.09 -6.43
N ALA A 139 9.05 13.96 -7.74
CA ALA A 139 8.91 15.09 -8.65
C ALA A 139 7.70 15.97 -8.27
N ASP A 140 6.53 15.36 -8.06
CA ASP A 140 5.32 16.08 -7.65
C ASP A 140 5.48 16.78 -6.29
N ALA A 141 6.15 16.13 -5.32
CA ALA A 141 6.43 16.73 -4.02
C ALA A 141 7.27 18.00 -4.15
N LEU A 142 8.28 18.00 -5.05
CA LEU A 142 9.10 19.17 -5.34
C LEU A 142 8.30 20.30 -5.99
N GLU A 143 7.43 19.97 -6.95
CA GLU A 143 6.55 20.95 -7.61
C GLU A 143 5.54 21.58 -6.63
N CYS A 144 5.07 20.80 -5.66
CA CYS A 144 4.22 21.27 -4.57
C CYS A 144 4.98 22.06 -3.47
N GLY A 145 6.29 22.24 -3.61
CA GLY A 145 7.12 23.00 -2.67
C GLY A 145 7.49 22.25 -1.39
N HIS A 146 7.30 20.93 -1.34
CA HIS A 146 7.76 20.11 -0.22
C HIS A 146 9.26 19.83 -0.37
N ARG A 147 10.01 19.96 0.73
CA ARG A 147 11.44 19.67 0.85
C ARG A 147 11.69 18.60 1.90
#